data_AF-A0A7Z0LX89-F1
#
_entry.id   AF-A0A7Z0LX89-F1
#
_cell.length_a   1.000
_cell.length_b   1.000
_cell.length_c   1.000
_cell.angle_alpha   90.00
_cell.angle_beta   90.00
_cell.angle_gamma   90.00
#
_symmetry.space_group_name_H-M   'P 1'
#
loop_
_entity.id
_entity.type
_entity.pdbx_description
1 polymer ?
#
loop_
_entity_poly.entity_id
_entity_poly.type
_entity_poly.pdbx_seq_one_letter_code
_entity_poly.pdbx_strand_id
1 'polypeptide(L)' 'MIQMAKCTDQGEEWKERWIVTTMEYCHDKKVSKKALRQQTIEHSGDGVRVSMEGVSYWLPIV' A
#
# COMPACT_ATOMS: atom_id res chain seq x y z
N MET A 1 22.69 -3.44 0.51
CA MET A 1 21.25 -3.77 0.38
C MET A 1 20.64 -3.60 1.75
N ILE A 2 19.68 -2.69 1.91
CA ILE A 2 18.93 -2.60 3.18
C ILE A 2 18.01 -3.81 3.22
N GLN A 3 18.38 -4.83 4.01
CA GLN A 3 17.51 -5.94 4.30
C GLN A 3 16.47 -5.44 5.30
N MET A 4 15.31 -5.03 4.81
CA MET A 4 14.20 -4.69 5.69
C MET A 4 13.82 -5.95 6.47
N ALA A 5 13.72 -5.82 7.80
CA ALA A 5 13.30 -6.92 8.64
C ALA A 5 11.92 -7.41 8.16
N LYS A 6 11.82 -8.69 7.77
CA LYS A 6 10.54 -9.32 7.43
C LYS A 6 9.68 -9.33 8.69
N CYS A 7 8.75 -8.37 8.81
CA CYS A 7 7.76 -8.35 9.87
C CYS A 7 6.84 -9.56 9.68
N THR A 8 6.87 -10.50 10.63
CA THR A 8 6.07 -11.74 10.59
C THR A 8 4.58 -11.49 10.83
N ASP A 9 4.23 -10.31 11.34
CA ASP A 9 2.85 -9.83 11.50
C ASP A 9 2.48 -8.96 10.29
N GLN A 10 2.05 -9.61 9.20
CA GLN A 10 1.46 -8.97 8.02
C GLN A 10 -0.06 -9.00 8.07
N GLY A 11 -0.64 -8.73 9.25
CA GLY A 11 -2.08 -8.58 9.40
C GLY A 11 -2.66 -7.45 8.52
N GLU A 12 -3.98 -7.39 8.40
CA GLU A 12 -4.65 -6.36 7.59
C GLU A 12 -4.25 -4.94 7.99
N GLU A 13 -4.12 -4.66 9.28
CA GLU A 13 -3.73 -3.34 9.77
C GLU A 13 -2.31 -2.93 9.34
N TRP A 14 -1.37 -3.88 9.34
CA TRP A 14 -0.01 -3.66 8.87
C TRP A 14 -0.01 -3.32 7.38
N LYS A 15 -0.76 -4.08 6.57
CA LYS A 15 -0.89 -3.85 5.13
C LYS A 15 -1.50 -2.48 4.83
N GLU A 16 -2.57 -2.10 5.53
CA GLU A 16 -3.19 -0.78 5.38
C GLU A 16 -2.21 0.36 5.70
N ARG A 17 -1.44 0.20 6.78
CA ARG A 17 -0.44 1.21 7.18
C ARG A 17 0.69 1.29 6.17
N TRP A 18 1.15 0.15 5.66
CA TRP A 18 2.16 0.08 4.61
C TRP A 18 1.67 0.78 3.34
N ILE A 19 0.46 0.48 2.85
CA ILE A 19 -0.11 1.12 1.65
C ILE A 19 -0.20 2.64 1.82
N VAL A 20 -0.73 3.13 2.95
CA VAL A 20 -0.82 4.58 3.22
C VAL A 20 0.55 5.24 3.19
N THR A 21 1.54 4.60 3.81
CA THR A 21 2.91 5.14 3.87
C THR A 21 3.57 5.14 2.49
N THR A 22 3.42 4.06 1.72
CA THR A 22 4.01 3.94 0.38
C THR A 22 3.33 4.87 -0.62
N MET A 23 2.01 5.11 -0.50
CA MET A 23 1.30 6.11 -1.31
C MET A 23 1.84 7.53 -1.08
N GLU A 24 2.09 7.90 0.18
CA GLU A 24 2.68 9.20 0.50
C GLU A 24 4.14 9.27 0.03
N TYR A 25 4.93 8.23 0.26
CA TYR A 25 6.35 8.22 -0.08
C TYR A 25 6.63 8.18 -1.60
N CYS A 26 5.93 7.33 -2.34
CA CYS A 26 6.19 7.13 -3.78
C CYS A 26 5.43 8.11 -4.67
N HIS A 27 4.26 8.58 -4.23
CA HIS A 27 3.33 9.35 -5.08
C HIS A 27 2.95 10.70 -4.48
N ASP A 28 3.53 11.11 -3.34
CA ASP A 28 3.18 12.32 -2.57
C ASP A 28 1.66 12.40 -2.26
N LYS A 29 0.99 11.25 -2.24
CA LYS A 29 -0.47 11.17 -2.10
C LYS A 29 -0.85 10.82 -0.68
N LYS A 30 -1.38 11.80 0.05
CA LYS A 30 -1.94 11.58 1.39
C LYS A 30 -3.26 10.83 1.32
N VAL A 31 -3.23 9.58 1.76
CA VAL A 31 -4.41 8.71 1.84
C VAL A 31 -4.69 8.37 3.30
N SER A 32 -5.94 8.51 3.75
CA SER A 32 -6.34 8.01 5.07
C SER A 32 -6.68 6.52 5.02
N LYS A 33 -6.44 5.78 6.11
CA LYS A 33 -6.87 4.37 6.21
C LYS A 33 -8.36 4.20 5.90
N LYS A 34 -9.20 5.13 6.38
CA LYS A 34 -10.64 5.12 6.11
C LYS A 34 -10.94 5.23 4.61
N ALA A 35 -10.27 6.14 3.92
CA ALA A 35 -10.44 6.29 2.47
C ALA A 35 -9.96 5.03 1.72
N LEU A 36 -8.84 4.46 2.16
CA LEU A 36 -8.26 3.23 1.59
C LEU A 36 -9.22 2.04 1.68
N ARG A 37 -9.92 1.84 2.81
CA ARG A 37 -10.94 0.79 2.99
C ARG A 37 -12.13 0.89 2.04
N GLN A 38 -12.35 2.07 1.46
CA GLN A 38 -13.41 2.30 0.49
C GLN A 38 -12.94 2.06 -0.96
N GLN A 39 -11.66 1.73 -1.16
CA GLN A 39 -11.08 1.50 -2.48
C GLN A 39 -10.93 0.02 -2.78
N THR A 40 -10.88 -0.29 -4.07
CA THR A 40 -10.47 -1.61 -4.54
C THR A 40 -8.95 -1.70 -4.48
N ILE A 41 -8.47 -2.67 -3.69
CA ILE A 41 -7.06 -3.00 -3.54
C ILE A 41 -6.84 -4.37 -4.19
N GLU A 42 -6.09 -4.40 -5.28
CA GLU A 42 -5.75 -5.63 -5.98
C GLU A 42 -4.32 -6.05 -5.60
N HIS A 43 -4.16 -7.27 -5.13
CA HIS A 43 -2.86 -7.83 -4.80
C HIS A 43 -2.37 -8.67 -5.99
N SER A 44 -1.15 -8.41 -6.44
CA SER A 44 -0.46 -9.18 -7.47
C SER A 44 0.93 -9.54 -6.95
N GLY A 45 1.52 -10.65 -7.38
CA GLY A 45 2.67 -11.27 -6.69
C GLY A 45 3.79 -10.30 -6.27
N ASP A 46 4.13 -9.35 -7.13
CA ASP A 46 5.21 -8.38 -6.92
C ASP A 46 4.74 -7.02 -6.36
N GLY A 47 3.46 -6.85 -6.02
CA GLY A 47 2.97 -5.57 -5.51
C GLY A 47 1.46 -5.43 -5.29
N VAL A 48 1.05 -4.21 -4.98
CA VAL A 48 -0.34 -3.82 -4.75
C VAL A 48 -0.73 -2.76 -5.75
N ARG A 49 -1.89 -2.94 -6.40
CA ARG A 49 -2.55 -1.91 -7.17
C ARG A 49 -3.68 -1.29 -6.34
N VAL A 50 -3.63 0.03 -6.19
CA VAL A 50 -4.65 0.81 -5.49
C VAL A 50 -5.32 1.73 -6.50
N SER A 51 -6.62 1.56 -6.71
CA SER A 51 -7.39 2.43 -7.60
C SER A 51 -8.14 3.47 -6.79
N MET A 52 -7.84 4.76 -7.01
CA MET A 52 -8.43 5.91 -6.32
C MET A 52 -8.73 7.02 -7.30
N GLU A 53 -9.94 7.58 -7.22
CA GLU A 53 -10.34 8.77 -8.01
C GLU A 53 -10.14 8.59 -9.54
N GLY A 54 -10.29 7.35 -10.04
CA GLY A 54 -10.07 7.02 -11.45
C GLY A 54 -8.59 6.85 -11.86
N VAL A 55 -7.65 6.93 -10.91
CA VAL A 55 -6.21 6.71 -11.11
C VAL A 55 -5.79 5.43 -10.40
N SER A 56 -4.99 4.59 -11.08
CA SER A 56 -4.41 3.38 -10.48
C SER A 56 -2.95 3.61 -10.11
N TYR A 57 -2.62 3.38 -8.85
CA TYR A 57 -1.28 3.49 -8.29
C TYR A 57 -0.70 2.10 -8.07
N TRP A 58 0.55 1.90 -8.48
CA TRP A 58 1.29 0.67 -8.23
C TRP A 58 2.24 0.86 -7.05
N LEU A 59 2.23 -0.09 -6.12
CA LEU A 59 3.05 -0.10 -4.90
C LEU A 59 3.84 -1.42 -4.85
N PRO A 60 5.17 -1.41 -4.99
CA PRO A 60 5.97 -2.63 -4.98
C PRO A 60 6.08 -3.22 -3.56
N ILE A 61 5.76 -4.50 -3.38
CA ILE A 61 6.04 -5.21 -2.12
C ILE A 61 7.41 -5.86 -2.26
N VAL A 62 8.44 -5.28 -1.63
CA VAL A 62 9.81 -5.82 -1.58
C VAL A 62 10.06 -6.74 -0.39
#